data_AF-A0A0K8NTT4-F1
#
_entry.id   AF-A0A0K8NTT4-F1
#
_cell.length_a   1.000
_cell.length_b   1.000
_cell.length_c   1.000
_cell.angle_alpha   90.00
_cell.angle_beta   90.00
_cell.angle_gamma   90.00
#
_symmetry.space_group_name_H-M   'P 1'
#
loop_
_entity.id
_entity.type
_entity.pdbx_description
1 polymer ?
#
loop_
_entity_poly.entity_id
_entity_poly.type
_entity_poly.pdbx_seq_one_letter_code
_entity_poly.pdbx_strand_id
1 'polypeptide(L)'
;MTDRGEYALPPAFDVLPSGHGLGYQQMRVGIDLMDATLDNALSEHAQFGLGRAEAEAQVREVVAVVADWQAHFAATGLRPADIEAPAQALDRPFLADQRRAWGG
;
A
#
# COMPACT_ATOMS: atom_id res chain seq x y z
N MET A 1 15.16 13.54 -16.78
CA MET A 1 15.19 13.43 -18.25
C MET A 1 16.13 12.28 -18.56
N THR A 2 15.68 11.27 -19.32
CA THR A 2 16.54 10.15 -19.70
C THR A 2 17.64 10.65 -20.65
N ASP A 3 18.67 9.84 -20.88
CA ASP A 3 19.72 10.16 -21.87
C ASP A 3 19.17 10.38 -23.30
N ARG A 4 17.92 9.95 -23.53
CA ARG A 4 17.16 10.13 -24.79
C ARG A 4 16.25 11.37 -24.80
N GLY A 5 16.23 12.17 -23.74
CA GLY A 5 15.38 13.37 -23.65
C GLY A 5 13.95 13.11 -23.15
N GLU A 6 13.64 11.90 -22.67
CA GLU A 6 12.28 11.54 -22.24
C GLU A 6 12.05 11.88 -20.75
N TYR A 7 10.79 12.01 -20.37
CA TYR A 7 10.40 12.08 -18.97
C TYR A 7 10.23 10.68 -18.39
N ALA A 8 10.76 10.47 -17.19
CA ALA A 8 10.58 9.27 -16.41
C ALA A 8 10.05 9.66 -15.03
N LEU A 9 9.22 8.80 -14.44
CA LEU A 9 8.79 8.98 -13.05
C LEU A 9 10.01 8.85 -12.14
N PRO A 10 10.29 9.83 -11.27
CA PRO A 10 11.31 9.66 -10.24
C PRO A 10 10.84 8.60 -9.22
N PRO A 11 11.76 8.01 -8.44
CA PRO A 11 11.39 7.21 -7.30
C PRO A 11 10.45 7.98 -6.36
N ALA A 12 9.54 7.27 -5.69
CA ALA A 12 8.74 7.87 -4.64
C ALA A 12 9.65 8.38 -3.51
N PHE A 13 9.38 9.59 -3.03
CA PHE A 13 10.09 10.24 -1.93
C PHE A 13 9.08 10.85 -0.95
N ASP A 14 9.55 11.26 0.23
CA ASP A 14 8.71 11.80 1.31
C ASP A 14 7.57 10.86 1.76
N VAL A 15 7.89 9.56 1.84
CA VAL A 15 6.96 8.54 2.34
C VAL A 15 7.04 8.52 3.86
N LEU A 16 6.14 9.29 4.50
CA LEU A 16 6.04 9.37 5.95
C LEU A 16 4.70 8.78 6.43
N PRO A 17 4.71 7.84 7.39
CA PRO A 17 3.47 7.36 7.98
C PRO A 17 2.84 8.48 8.81
N SER A 18 1.59 8.84 8.50
CA SER A 18 0.86 9.82 9.31
C SER A 18 0.43 9.26 10.67
N GLY A 19 0.40 7.93 10.85
CA GLY A 19 0.14 7.25 12.13
C GLY A 19 -1.32 7.30 12.64
N HIS A 20 -2.17 8.16 12.08
CA HIS A 20 -3.53 8.39 12.60
C HIS A 20 -4.58 7.34 12.18
N GLY A 21 -4.32 6.55 11.12
CA GLY A 21 -5.21 5.47 10.71
C GLY A 21 -6.65 5.90 10.41
N LEU A 22 -6.86 7.09 9.85
CA LEU A 22 -8.20 7.69 9.68
C LEU A 22 -9.09 6.96 8.66
N GLY A 23 -8.54 6.04 7.88
CA GLY A 23 -9.30 5.30 6.86
C GLY A 23 -9.58 6.11 5.59
N TYR A 24 -8.96 7.29 5.44
CA TYR A 24 -9.10 8.12 4.25
C TYR A 24 -7.73 8.46 3.64
N GLN A 25 -7.67 8.43 2.31
CA GLN A 25 -6.52 8.88 1.52
C GLN A 25 -6.61 10.37 1.20
N GLN A 26 -5.46 11.01 0.96
CA GLN A 26 -5.41 12.42 0.59
C GLN A 26 -5.87 12.67 -0.85
N MET A 27 -5.66 11.69 -1.73
CA MET A 27 -6.15 11.69 -3.10
C MET A 27 -7.31 10.72 -3.23
N ARG A 28 -8.26 11.03 -4.12
CA ARG A 28 -9.32 10.10 -4.49
C ARG A 28 -8.71 8.81 -5.03
N VAL A 29 -9.26 7.69 -4.56
CA VAL A 29 -8.77 6.34 -4.81
C VAL A 29 -9.67 5.60 -5.80
N GLY A 30 -10.99 5.82 -5.73
CA GLY A 30 -11.94 5.14 -6.60
C GLY A 30 -13.36 5.67 -6.49
N ILE A 31 -14.35 4.81 -6.72
CA ILE A 31 -15.77 5.16 -6.69
C ILE A 31 -16.23 5.64 -5.31
N ASP A 32 -15.63 5.12 -4.24
CA ASP A 32 -15.91 5.49 -2.85
C ASP A 32 -15.03 6.66 -2.37
N LEU A 33 -14.66 7.54 -3.32
CA LEU A 33 -13.89 8.75 -3.10
C LEU A 33 -12.55 8.45 -2.41
N MET A 34 -12.38 8.85 -1.16
CA MET A 34 -11.14 8.78 -0.40
C MET A 34 -11.07 7.56 0.52
N ASP A 35 -12.06 6.67 0.53
CA ASP A 35 -12.05 5.50 1.42
C ASP A 35 -10.84 4.60 1.14
N ALA A 36 -10.07 4.29 2.18
CA ALA A 36 -8.79 3.60 2.10
C ALA A 36 -8.97 2.07 2.12
N THR A 37 -9.72 1.55 1.16
CA THR A 37 -9.93 0.10 0.96
C THR A 37 -9.31 -0.39 -0.34
N LEU A 38 -8.86 -1.64 -0.35
CA LEU A 38 -8.33 -2.31 -1.55
C LEU A 38 -9.42 -2.47 -2.64
N ASP A 39 -10.66 -2.70 -2.23
CA ASP A 39 -11.80 -2.78 -3.16
C ASP A 39 -12.03 -1.43 -3.85
N ASN A 40 -11.98 -0.32 -3.11
CA ASN A 40 -12.10 1.01 -3.69
C ASN A 40 -10.93 1.32 -4.62
N ALA A 41 -9.69 0.98 -4.25
CA ALA A 41 -8.50 1.13 -5.11
C ALA A 41 -8.61 0.36 -6.43
N LEU A 42 -9.28 -0.79 -6.41
CA LEU A 42 -9.53 -1.58 -7.62
C LEU A 42 -10.72 -1.11 -8.43
N SER A 43 -11.64 -0.35 -7.85
CA SER A 43 -12.93 -0.02 -8.47
C SER A 43 -12.80 0.72 -9.82
N GLU A 44 -11.74 1.51 -9.99
CA GLU A 44 -11.48 2.30 -11.20
C GLU A 44 -10.27 1.80 -12.00
N HIS A 45 -9.87 0.53 -11.85
CA HIS A 45 -8.68 -0.03 -12.52
C HIS A 45 -8.61 0.24 -14.04
N ALA A 46 -9.76 0.28 -14.72
CA ALA A 46 -9.86 0.54 -16.15
C ALA A 46 -9.44 1.98 -16.53
N GLN A 47 -9.58 2.95 -15.62
CA GLN A 47 -9.10 4.33 -15.83
C GLN A 47 -7.57 4.41 -15.90
N PHE A 48 -6.88 3.40 -15.36
CA PHE A 48 -5.43 3.25 -15.43
C PHE A 48 -4.97 2.34 -16.58
N GLY A 49 -5.89 1.94 -17.46
CA GLY A 49 -5.59 1.07 -18.61
C GLY A 49 -5.29 -0.38 -18.22
N LEU A 50 -5.60 -0.80 -17.00
CA LEU A 50 -5.35 -2.16 -16.50
C LEU A 50 -6.58 -3.05 -16.71
N GLY A 51 -6.35 -4.30 -17.13
CA GLY A 51 -7.33 -5.36 -17.02
C GLY A 51 -7.59 -5.72 -15.55
N ARG A 52 -8.78 -6.29 -15.27
CA ARG A 52 -9.15 -6.66 -13.89
C ARG A 52 -8.14 -7.62 -13.25
N ALA A 53 -7.75 -8.66 -13.97
CA ALA A 53 -6.79 -9.65 -13.48
C ALA A 53 -5.39 -9.04 -13.21
N GLU A 54 -4.95 -8.10 -14.05
CA GLU A 54 -3.68 -7.39 -13.88
C GLU A 54 -3.72 -6.49 -12.64
N ALA A 55 -4.81 -5.75 -12.45
CA ALA A 55 -4.99 -4.88 -11.28
C ALA A 55 -5.03 -5.69 -9.97
N GLU A 56 -5.74 -6.82 -9.95
CA GLU A 56 -5.74 -7.71 -8.80
C GLU A 56 -4.37 -8.34 -8.53
N ALA A 57 -3.58 -8.62 -9.56
CA ALA A 57 -2.21 -9.11 -9.39
C ALA A 57 -1.32 -8.07 -8.70
N GLN A 58 -1.47 -6.78 -9.06
CA GLN A 58 -0.76 -5.68 -8.39
C GLN A 58 -1.14 -5.59 -6.90
N VAL A 59 -2.43 -5.72 -6.57
CA VAL A 59 -2.87 -5.74 -5.16
C VAL A 59 -2.27 -6.90 -4.40
N ARG A 60 -2.27 -8.11 -4.98
CA ARG A 60 -1.67 -9.30 -4.35
C ARG A 60 -0.17 -9.15 -4.13
N GLU A 61 0.54 -8.52 -5.06
CA GLU A 61 1.98 -8.23 -4.92
C GLU A 61 2.25 -7.31 -3.72
N VAL A 62 1.50 -6.21 -3.61
CA VAL A 62 1.62 -5.28 -2.48
C VAL A 62 1.27 -5.98 -1.15
N VAL A 63 0.19 -6.75 -1.13
CA VAL A 63 -0.25 -7.48 0.07
C VAL A 63 0.80 -8.47 0.53
N ALA A 64 1.41 -9.23 -0.38
CA ALA A 64 2.46 -10.19 -0.05
C ALA A 64 3.68 -9.51 0.59
N VAL A 65 4.12 -8.38 0.05
CA VAL A 65 5.23 -7.61 0.63
C VAL A 65 4.88 -7.06 2.01
N VAL A 66 3.68 -6.51 2.17
CA VAL A 66 3.25 -5.91 3.44
C VAL A 66 2.96 -6.97 4.49
N ALA A 67 2.56 -8.19 4.14
CA ALA A 67 2.30 -9.26 5.10
C ALA A 67 3.54 -9.58 5.97
N ASP A 68 4.73 -9.52 5.38
CA ASP A 68 6.01 -9.84 6.04
C ASP A 68 6.79 -8.60 6.53
N TRP A 69 6.14 -7.43 6.63
CA TRP A 69 6.81 -6.16 6.90
C TRP A 69 7.63 -6.15 8.22
N GLN A 70 7.10 -6.77 9.29
CA GLN A 70 7.80 -6.84 10.58
C GLN A 70 9.10 -7.65 10.48
N ALA A 71 9.05 -8.79 9.78
CA ALA A 71 10.21 -9.65 9.57
C ALA A 71 11.26 -8.94 8.72
N HIS A 72 10.82 -8.20 7.69
CA HIS A 72 11.71 -7.35 6.90
C HIS A 72 12.41 -6.30 7.76
N PHE A 73 11.67 -5.59 8.62
CA PHE A 73 12.23 -4.55 9.49
C PHE A 73 13.20 -5.13 10.52
N ALA A 74 12.89 -6.30 11.08
CA ALA A 74 13.82 -6.99 11.97
C ALA A 74 15.12 -7.37 11.24
N ALA A 75 15.03 -7.85 10.00
CA ALA A 75 16.19 -8.21 9.18
C ALA A 75 17.09 -7.02 8.80
N THR A 76 16.54 -5.79 8.76
CA THR A 76 17.34 -4.58 8.54
C THR A 76 17.99 -4.03 9.82
N GLY A 77 17.77 -4.68 10.97
CA GLY A 77 18.41 -4.35 12.24
C GLY A 77 17.62 -3.36 13.11
N LEU A 78 16.34 -3.11 12.80
CA LEU A 78 15.49 -2.32 13.71
C LEU A 78 15.29 -3.06 15.03
N ARG A 79 15.21 -2.29 16.11
CA ARG A 79 14.96 -2.84 17.45
C ARG A 79 13.49 -3.27 17.55
N PRO A 80 13.16 -4.29 18.35
CA PRO A 80 11.78 -4.75 18.52
C PRO A 80 10.80 -3.62 18.86
N ALA A 81 11.17 -2.71 19.76
CA ALA A 81 10.35 -1.56 20.14
C ALA A 81 10.00 -0.62 18.96
N ASP A 82 10.89 -0.47 17.99
CA ASP A 82 10.68 0.38 16.81
C ASP A 82 9.76 -0.31 15.77
N ILE A 83 9.56 -1.63 15.89
CA ILE A 83 8.63 -2.43 15.07
C ILE A 83 7.25 -2.51 15.76
N GLU A 84 7.24 -2.69 17.08
CA GLU A 84 6.01 -2.79 17.87
C GLU A 84 5.15 -1.52 17.79
N ALA A 85 5.78 -0.35 17.78
CA ALA A 85 5.07 0.93 17.71
C ALA A 85 4.22 1.07 16.42
N PRO A 86 4.77 0.93 15.19
CA PRO A 86 3.98 0.98 13.96
C PRO A 86 2.99 -0.18 13.83
N ALA A 87 3.25 -1.35 14.43
CA ALA A 87 2.34 -2.49 14.37
C ALA A 87 0.93 -2.17 14.93
N GLN A 88 0.85 -1.30 15.94
CA GLN A 88 -0.43 -0.85 16.50
C GLN A 88 -1.34 -0.16 15.46
N ALA A 89 -0.75 0.49 14.46
CA ALA A 89 -1.48 1.13 13.37
C ALA A 89 -1.58 0.23 12.13
N LEU A 90 -0.48 -0.42 11.74
CA LEU A 90 -0.39 -1.19 10.49
C LEU A 90 -1.12 -2.55 10.57
N ASP A 91 -1.22 -3.15 11.76
CA ASP A 91 -1.81 -4.48 11.95
C ASP A 91 -3.18 -4.43 12.65
N ARG A 92 -3.77 -3.23 12.75
CA ARG A 92 -5.14 -3.08 13.24
C ARG A 92 -6.13 -3.87 12.37
N PRO A 93 -7.26 -4.33 12.92
CA PRO A 93 -8.21 -5.20 12.21
C PRO A 93 -8.57 -4.71 10.81
N PHE A 94 -8.89 -3.42 10.65
CA PHE A 94 -9.24 -2.83 9.35
C PHE A 94 -8.22 -3.08 8.23
N LEU A 95 -6.91 -3.04 8.52
CA LEU A 95 -5.87 -3.29 7.51
C LEU A 95 -5.51 -4.78 7.43
N ALA A 96 -5.49 -5.46 8.58
CA ALA A 96 -5.18 -6.89 8.64
C ALA A 96 -6.24 -7.76 7.94
N ASP A 97 -7.53 -7.42 8.09
CA ASP A 97 -8.63 -8.12 7.41
C ASP A 97 -8.53 -7.98 5.89
N GLN A 98 -8.18 -6.79 5.40
CA GLN A 98 -7.97 -6.55 3.98
C GLN A 98 -6.79 -7.38 3.45
N ARG A 99 -5.64 -7.42 4.14
CA ARG A 99 -4.52 -8.26 3.70
C ARG A 99 -4.90 -9.74 3.62
N ARG A 100 -5.59 -10.26 4.65
CA ARG A 100 -6.09 -11.65 4.65
C ARG A 100 -7.04 -11.94 3.49
N ALA A 101 -7.94 -11.02 3.18
CA ALA A 101 -8.87 -11.18 2.06
C ALA A 101 -8.15 -11.28 0.70
N TRP A 102 -6.93 -10.76 0.60
CA TRP A 102 -6.11 -10.76 -0.61
C TRP A 102 -4.90 -11.72 -0.55
N GLY A 103 -4.86 -12.64 0.43
CA GLY A 103 -3.89 -13.73 0.50
C GLY A 103 -2.60 -13.44 1.26
N GLY A 104 -2.57 -12.39 2.09
CA GLY A 104 -1.51 -12.12 3.06
C GLY A 104 -1.89 -12.42 4.49
#